data_AF-A0A3M9ZFP0-F1
#
_entry.id   AF-A0A3M9ZFP0-F1
#
_cell.length_a   1.000
_cell.length_b   1.000
_cell.length_c   1.000
_cell.angle_alpha   90.00
_cell.angle_beta   90.00
_cell.angle_gamma   90.00
#
_symmetry.space_group_name_H-M   'P 1'
#
loop_
_entity.id
_entity.type
_entity.pdbx_description
1 polymer ?
#
loop_
_entity_poly.entity_id
_entity_poly.type
_entity_poly.pdbx_seq_one_letter_code
_entity_poly.pdbx_strand_id
1 'polypeptide(L)'
;MWKLMLTGHKGPAQTFTPIQMWDLRLESQTELTVPEGYTTLLVVLKGMAHVNGSDAITEAEVGLFDRSGTTLRIDCAQTVTALLLCGEPIDEPIVEQGPFVMNTRQEIVQAIMDYQSGKMGALSPVSSNSSA
;
A
#
# COMPACT_ATOMS: atom_id res chain seq x y z
N MET A 1 18.18 7.18 8.10
CA MET A 1 17.44 8.45 8.13
C MET A 1 17.39 9.07 6.73
N TRP A 2 16.62 8.50 5.80
CA TRP A 2 16.25 9.16 4.53
C TRP A 2 14.89 8.60 4.08
N LYS A 3 13.83 9.41 4.20
CA LYS A 3 12.48 9.09 3.72
C LYS A 3 12.37 9.75 2.36
N LEU A 4 12.49 8.99 1.27
CA LEU A 4 12.41 9.61 -0.05
C LEU A 4 10.98 10.11 -0.27
N MET A 5 10.89 11.33 -0.77
CA MET A 5 9.72 12.17 -0.82
C MET A 5 9.34 12.37 -2.28
N LEU A 6 8.05 12.36 -2.63
CA LEU A 6 7.64 12.91 -3.92
C LEU A 6 7.91 14.42 -3.86
N THR A 7 8.79 14.94 -4.72
CA THR A 7 9.19 16.36 -4.79
C THR A 7 9.63 17.02 -3.47
N GLY A 8 10.13 16.26 -2.49
CA GLY A 8 10.53 16.81 -1.20
C GLY A 8 9.42 16.95 -0.15
N HIS A 9 8.24 16.36 -0.38
CA HIS A 9 7.13 16.33 0.58
C HIS A 9 7.01 14.99 1.33
N LYS A 10 7.02 15.06 2.67
CA LYS A 10 6.81 13.90 3.55
C LYS A 10 5.32 13.65 3.75
N GLY A 11 4.87 12.43 3.47
CA GLY A 11 3.48 12.02 3.74
C GLY A 11 3.10 12.18 5.22
N PRO A 12 1.86 12.59 5.52
CA PRO A 12 1.41 12.88 6.89
C PRO A 12 1.24 11.61 7.74
N ALA A 13 1.06 10.45 7.11
CA ALA A 13 0.92 9.17 7.80
C ALA A 13 2.24 8.73 8.45
N GLN A 14 2.13 8.28 9.69
CA GLN A 14 3.20 7.60 10.40
C GLN A 14 3.13 6.11 10.09
N THR A 15 4.29 5.47 9.92
CA THR A 15 4.40 4.09 9.46
C THR A 15 5.39 3.37 10.36
N PHE A 16 5.09 2.13 10.74
CA PHE A 16 5.98 1.31 11.56
C PHE A 16 7.07 0.65 10.71
N THR A 17 6.68 0.05 9.59
CA THR A 17 7.59 -0.34 8.51
C THR A 17 7.69 0.79 7.50
N PRO A 18 8.87 1.09 6.93
CA PRO A 18 9.01 2.05 5.85
C PRO A 18 8.15 1.69 4.63
N ILE A 19 7.17 2.54 4.36
CA ILE A 19 6.31 2.44 3.18
C ILE A 19 6.12 3.82 2.54
N GLN A 20 5.90 3.81 1.23
CA GLN A 20 5.53 4.94 0.40
C GLN A 20 4.25 4.57 -0.35
N MET A 21 3.27 5.47 -0.31
CA MET A 21 2.01 5.33 -1.02
C MET A 21 1.71 6.66 -1.71
N TRP A 22 1.42 6.58 -3.00
CA TRP A 22 1.05 7.74 -3.79
C TRP A 22 -0.25 7.47 -4.54
N ASP A 23 -1.17 8.43 -4.46
CA ASP A 23 -2.35 8.53 -5.32
C ASP A 23 -1.98 9.43 -6.50
N LEU A 24 -1.93 8.82 -7.69
CA LEU A 24 -1.39 9.41 -8.91
C LEU A 24 -2.50 9.70 -9.90
N ARG A 25 -2.50 10.92 -10.43
CA ARG A 25 -3.21 11.29 -11.65
C ARG A 25 -2.18 11.70 -12.69
N LEU A 26 -1.97 10.85 -13.69
CA LEU A 26 -0.95 11.04 -14.72
C LEU A 26 -1.62 11.40 -16.04
N GLU A 27 -1.14 12.44 -16.70
CA GLU A 27 -1.65 12.90 -18.01
C GLU A 27 -0.58 12.78 -19.12
N SER A 28 0.66 12.51 -18.73
CA SER A 28 1.79 12.32 -19.63
C SER A 28 2.83 11.41 -18.96
N GLN A 29 3.85 11.02 -19.72
CA GLN A 29 4.96 10.23 -19.20
C GLN A 29 5.53 10.86 -17.93
N THR A 30 5.66 10.04 -16.89
CA THR A 30 6.20 10.46 -15.60
C THR A 30 7.24 9.46 -15.15
N GLU A 31 8.35 9.97 -14.65
CA GLU A 31 9.39 9.15 -14.03
C GLU A 31 9.31 9.30 -12.50
N LEU A 32 9.25 8.17 -11.80
CA LEU A 32 9.21 8.12 -10.34
C LEU A 32 10.40 7.31 -9.83
N THR A 33 11.00 7.79 -8.73
CA THR A 33 12.07 7.09 -8.05
C THR A 33 11.53 6.37 -6.82
N VAL A 34 11.81 5.08 -6.71
CA VAL A 34 11.48 4.21 -5.57
C VAL A 34 12.79 3.73 -4.91
N PRO A 35 12.79 3.46 -3.59
CA PRO A 35 13.95 2.87 -2.94
C PRO A 35 14.26 1.49 -3.49
N GLU A 36 15.55 1.21 -3.65
CA GLU A 36 16.03 -0.12 -4.02
C GLU A 36 15.67 -1.16 -2.96
N GLY A 37 15.31 -2.38 -3.39
CA GLY A 37 14.95 -3.49 -2.52
C GLY A 37 13.50 -3.51 -2.06
N TYR A 38 12.73 -2.44 -2.30
CA TYR A 38 11.34 -2.37 -1.84
C TYR A 38 10.40 -3.17 -2.75
N THR A 39 9.42 -3.86 -2.15
CA THR A 39 8.32 -4.44 -2.91
C THR A 39 7.49 -3.31 -3.49
N THR A 40 7.33 -3.28 -4.82
CA THR A 40 6.73 -2.16 -5.54
C THR A 40 5.58 -2.63 -6.43
N LEU A 41 4.42 -2.00 -6.27
CA LEU A 41 3.16 -2.31 -6.94
C LEU A 41 2.56 -1.04 -7.56
N LEU A 42 2.09 -1.12 -8.81
CA LEU A 42 1.25 -0.10 -9.43
C LEU A 42 -0.15 -0.67 -9.64
N VAL A 43 -1.14 -0.13 -8.92
CA VAL A 43 -2.55 -0.49 -9.07
C VAL A 43 -3.22 0.55 -9.96
N VAL A 44 -3.70 0.14 -11.14
CA VAL A 44 -4.38 1.06 -12.05
C VAL A 44 -5.87 1.08 -11.71
N LEU A 45 -6.34 2.21 -11.17
CA LEU A 45 -7.74 2.41 -10.79
C LEU A 45 -8.61 2.84 -11.97
N LYS A 46 -8.01 3.54 -12.95
CA LYS A 46 -8.68 3.98 -14.18
C LYS A 46 -7.66 4.26 -15.28
N GLY A 47 -7.96 3.84 -16.50
CA GLY A 47 -7.12 4.08 -17.68
C GLY A 47 -6.15 2.93 -17.95
N MET A 48 -5.05 3.24 -18.62
CA MET A 48 -4.04 2.26 -19.04
C MET A 48 -2.65 2.89 -18.99
N ALA A 49 -1.69 2.18 -18.39
CA ALA A 49 -0.29 2.59 -18.30
C ALA A 49 0.65 1.49 -18.78
N HIS A 50 1.79 1.87 -19.34
CA HIS A 50 2.94 1.00 -19.56
C HIS A 50 4.05 1.41 -18.60
N VAL A 51 4.79 0.45 -18.06
CA VAL A 51 5.89 0.76 -17.14
C VAL A 51 7.19 0.19 -17.66
N ASN A 52 8.20 1.03 -17.85
CA ASN A 52 9.51 0.62 -18.36
C ASN A 52 9.45 -0.18 -19.69
N GLY A 53 8.44 0.10 -20.52
CA GLY A 53 8.22 -0.62 -21.79
C GLY A 53 7.59 -2.01 -21.64
N SER A 54 7.03 -2.34 -20.48
CA SER A 54 6.25 -3.57 -20.26
C SER A 54 4.93 -3.60 -21.04
N ASP A 55 4.26 -4.75 -20.97
CA ASP A 55 2.85 -4.86 -21.32
C ASP A 55 2.01 -3.83 -20.55
N ALA A 56 0.86 -3.47 -21.14
CA ALA A 56 -0.08 -2.54 -20.53
C ALA A 56 -0.66 -3.11 -19.24
N ILE A 57 -0.75 -2.25 -18.22
CA ILE A 57 -1.52 -2.46 -17.00
C ILE A 57 -2.79 -1.62 -17.15
N THR A 58 -3.93 -2.29 -17.15
CA THR A 58 -5.25 -1.71 -17.40
C THR A 58 -6.07 -1.59 -16.11
N GLU A 59 -7.29 -1.07 -16.22
CA GLU A 59 -8.17 -0.84 -15.07
C GLU A 59 -8.40 -2.10 -14.22
N ALA A 60 -8.29 -1.94 -12.91
CA ALA A 60 -8.37 -3.01 -11.90
C ALA A 60 -7.24 -4.05 -11.96
N GLU A 61 -6.16 -3.79 -12.70
CA GLU A 61 -4.96 -4.62 -12.71
C GLU A 61 -3.85 -4.06 -11.82
N VAL A 62 -2.93 -4.95 -11.44
CA VAL A 62 -1.78 -4.65 -10.60
C VAL A 62 -0.52 -5.06 -11.33
N GLY A 63 0.39 -4.11 -11.54
CA GLY A 63 1.77 -4.40 -11.91
C GLY A 63 2.60 -4.65 -10.67
N LEU A 64 3.23 -5.84 -10.58
CA LEU A 64 4.26 -6.14 -9.59
C LEU A 64 5.63 -6.05 -10.25
N PHE A 65 6.52 -5.25 -9.67
CA PHE A 65 7.86 -5.02 -10.21
C PHE A 65 8.92 -5.78 -9.42
N ASP A 66 10.06 -6.01 -10.07
CA ASP A 66 11.24 -6.53 -9.40
C ASP A 66 11.70 -5.55 -8.30
N ARG A 67 12.32 -6.08 -7.24
CA ARG A 67 12.84 -5.27 -6.12
C ARG A 67 14.15 -4.57 -6.49
N SER A 68 14.81 -4.97 -7.56
CA SER A 68 16.00 -4.32 -8.10
C SER A 68 15.65 -3.12 -8.99
N GLY A 69 16.54 -2.14 -9.00
CA GLY A 69 16.33 -0.87 -9.69
C GLY A 69 15.54 0.13 -8.84
N THR A 70 15.59 1.39 -9.27
CA THR A 70 15.08 2.53 -8.51
C THR A 70 14.12 3.39 -9.30
N THR A 71 13.91 3.10 -10.58
CA THR A 71 13.22 4.02 -11.49
C THR A 71 12.05 3.33 -12.17
N LEU A 72 10.87 3.94 -12.05
CA LEU A 72 9.66 3.58 -12.77
C LEU A 72 9.34 4.70 -13.77
N ARG A 73 9.51 4.40 -15.06
CA ARG A 73 9.00 5.25 -16.13
C ARG A 73 7.60 4.77 -16.50
N ILE A 74 6.61 5.59 -16.16
CA ILE A 74 5.19 5.30 -16.39
C ILE A 74 4.74 6.09 -17.61
N ASP A 75 4.40 5.38 -18.67
CA ASP A 75 3.93 5.90 -19.95
C ASP A 75 2.40 5.76 -20.04
N CYS A 76 1.69 6.85 -20.34
CA CYS A 76 0.24 6.84 -20.52
C CYS A 76 -0.17 7.70 -21.72
N ALA A 77 -1.00 7.13 -22.62
CA ALA A 77 -1.53 7.84 -23.79
C ALA A 77 -2.80 8.66 -23.46
N GLN A 78 -3.48 8.31 -22.37
CA GLN A 78 -4.64 9.00 -21.83
C GLN A 78 -4.45 9.19 -20.32
N THR A 79 -5.30 9.99 -19.68
CA THR A 79 -5.24 10.19 -18.23
C THR A 79 -5.38 8.86 -17.48
N VAL A 80 -4.43 8.58 -16.59
CA VAL A 80 -4.43 7.41 -15.70
C VAL A 80 -4.62 7.85 -14.26
N THR A 81 -5.45 7.12 -13.52
CA THR A 81 -5.52 7.19 -12.06
C THR A 81 -4.97 5.89 -11.49
N ALA A 82 -3.96 5.98 -10.63
CA ALA A 82 -3.28 4.80 -10.11
C ALA A 82 -2.78 5.00 -8.68
N LEU A 83 -2.60 3.90 -7.95
CA LEU A 83 -1.89 3.88 -6.67
C LEU A 83 -0.53 3.24 -6.87
N LEU A 84 0.53 3.93 -6.46
CA LEU A 84 1.86 3.34 -6.36
C LEU A 84 2.15 3.02 -4.89
N LEU A 85 2.34 1.74 -4.60
CA LEU A 85 2.63 1.20 -3.28
C LEU A 85 4.05 0.66 -3.28
N CYS A 86 4.88 1.10 -2.34
CA CYS A 86 6.28 0.70 -2.26
C CYS A 86 6.66 0.51 -0.79
N GLY A 87 7.14 -0.66 -0.40
CA GLY A 87 7.43 -0.97 1.00
C GLY A 87 8.66 -1.85 1.21
N GLU A 88 9.38 -1.58 2.30
CA GLU A 88 10.46 -2.44 2.75
C GLU A 88 9.90 -3.84 3.06
N PRO A 89 10.48 -4.92 2.51
CA PRO A 89 10.09 -6.27 2.88
C PRO A 89 10.28 -6.48 4.39
N ILE A 90 9.25 -6.96 5.07
CA ILE A 90 9.31 -7.26 6.51
C ILE A 90 10.09 -8.56 6.76
N ASP A 91 10.07 -9.49 5.78
CA ASP A 91 10.78 -10.77 5.80
C ASP A 91 10.52 -11.62 7.07
N GLU A 92 9.31 -11.53 7.60
CA GLU A 92 8.81 -12.36 8.70
C GLU A 92 7.77 -13.37 8.20
N PRO A 93 7.59 -14.51 8.92
CA PRO A 93 6.49 -15.42 8.63
C PRO A 93 5.14 -14.72 8.70
N ILE A 94 4.24 -15.08 7.79
CA ILE A 94 2.87 -14.60 7.75
C ILE A 94 1.93 -15.80 7.94
N VAL A 95 1.09 -15.73 8.97
CA VAL A 95 -0.01 -16.66 9.22
C VAL A 95 -1.27 -15.83 9.34
N GLU A 96 -2.26 -16.10 8.49
CA GLU A 96 -3.52 -15.37 8.46
C GLU A 96 -4.72 -16.28 8.70
N GLN A 97 -5.71 -15.78 9.44
CA GLN A 97 -7.02 -16.41 9.58
C GLN A 97 -8.10 -15.34 9.80
N GLY A 98 -8.89 -15.08 8.75
CA GLY A 98 -9.93 -14.06 8.78
C GLY A 98 -9.34 -12.66 8.98
N PRO A 99 -9.76 -11.89 10.01
CA PRO A 99 -9.24 -10.54 10.24
C PRO A 99 -7.90 -10.52 10.99
N PHE A 100 -7.32 -11.67 11.34
CA PHE A 100 -6.10 -11.76 12.13
C PHE A 100 -4.93 -12.19 11.27
N VAL A 101 -3.83 -11.43 11.33
CA VAL A 101 -2.54 -11.73 10.69
C VAL A 101 -1.48 -11.67 11.79
N MET A 102 -0.75 -12.77 11.98
CA MET A 102 0.31 -12.94 12.98
C MET A 102 1.51 -13.68 12.38
N ASN A 103 2.56 -13.90 13.17
CA ASN A 103 3.76 -14.60 12.71
C ASN A 103 3.69 -16.12 12.96
N THR A 104 2.88 -16.58 13.91
CA THR A 104 2.74 -18.00 14.28
C THR A 104 1.28 -18.45 14.43
N ARG A 105 1.04 -19.76 14.31
CA ARG A 105 -0.29 -20.34 14.53
C ARG A 105 -0.77 -20.18 15.97
N GLN A 106 0.14 -20.24 16.94
CA GLN A 106 -0.17 -20.04 18.36
C GLN A 106 -0.69 -18.62 18.62
N GLU A 107 -0.08 -17.61 18.01
CA GLU A 107 -0.54 -16.21 18.10
C GLU A 107 -1.92 -16.01 17.45
N ILE A 108 -2.22 -16.68 16.32
CA ILE A 108 -3.57 -16.67 15.75
C ILE A 108 -4.60 -17.25 16.72
N VAL A 109 -4.31 -18.40 17.32
CA VAL A 109 -5.21 -19.03 18.30
C VAL A 109 -5.44 -18.09 19.49
N GLN A 110 -4.38 -17.46 19.99
CA GLN A 110 -4.47 -16.49 21.08
C GLN A 110 -5.31 -15.26 20.69
N ALA A 111 -5.10 -14.69 19.51
CA ALA A 111 -5.85 -13.53 19.02
C ALA A 111 -7.36 -13.84 18.90
N ILE A 112 -7.72 -15.03 18.39
CA ILE A 112 -9.11 -15.48 18.30
C ILE A 112 -9.71 -15.63 19.71
N MET A 113 -8.99 -16.22 20.67
CA MET A 113 -9.46 -16.34 22.06
C MET A 113 -9.64 -14.98 22.73
N ASP A 114 -8.74 -14.03 22.49
CA ASP A 114 -8.83 -12.68 23.05
C ASP A 114 -10.00 -11.90 22.45
N TYR A 115 -10.28 -12.06 21.15
CA TYR A 115 -11.48 -11.53 20.52
C TYR A 115 -12.76 -12.11 21.13
N GLN A 116 -12.85 -13.45 21.20
CA GLN A 116 -14.04 -14.15 21.70
C GLN A 116 -14.30 -13.88 23.19
N SER A 117 -13.24 -13.62 23.97
CA SER A 117 -13.35 -13.26 25.39
C SER A 117 -13.54 -11.76 25.64
N GLY A 118 -13.69 -10.94 24.59
CA GLY A 118 -13.99 -9.51 24.71
C GLY A 118 -12.80 -8.63 25.12
N LYS A 119 -11.56 -9.13 25.01
CA LYS A 119 -10.35 -8.37 25.40
C LYS A 119 -9.89 -7.35 24.35
N MET A 120 -10.50 -7.35 23.15
CA MET A 120 -10.19 -6.40 22.07
C MET A 120 -11.00 -5.08 22.15
N GLY A 121 -11.65 -4.84 23.29
CA GLY A 121 -12.49 -3.66 23.50
C GLY A 121 -13.89 -3.81 22.92
N ALA A 122 -14.72 -2.82 23.18
CA ALA A 122 -16.07 -2.71 22.65
C ALA A 122 -16.27 -1.30 22.08
N LEU A 123 -17.00 -1.20 20.98
CA LEU A 123 -17.41 0.10 20.46
C LEU A 123 -18.44 0.69 21.42
N SER A 124 -18.11 1.82 22.03
CA SER A 124 -19.10 2.59 22.78
C SER A 124 -20.21 3.06 21.82
N PRO A 125 -21.48 3.00 22.25
CA PRO A 125 -22.56 3.59 21.47
C PRO A 125 -22.26 5.06 21.18
N VAL A 126 -22.50 5.50 19.94
CA VAL A 126 -22.44 6.93 19.62
C VAL A 126 -23.59 7.62 20.37
N SER A 127 -23.27 8.46 21.35
CA SER A 127 -24.26 9.32 21.99
C SER A 127 -24.72 10.39 21.00
N SER A 128 -25.96 10.28 20.51
CA SER A 128 -26.57 11.30 19.66
C SER A 128 -26.87 12.56 20.47
N ASN A 129 -25.94 13.52 20.50
CA ASN A 129 -26.29 14.89 20.85
C ASN A 129 -26.98 15.54 19.64
N SER A 130 -28.27 15.27 19.48
CA SER A 130 -29.14 16.09 18.64
C SER A 130 -29.65 17.25 19.48
N SER A 131 -28.92 18.35 19.47
CA SER A 131 -29.46 19.65 19.88
C SER A 131 -29.66 20.47 18.61
N ALA A 132 -30.92 20.62 18.22
CA ALA A 132 -31.37 21.64 17.29
C ALA A 132 -31.16 23.05 17.87
#